data_AF-A0A7W2AHU6-F1
#
_entry.id   AF-A0A7W2AHU6-F1
#
_cell.length_a   1.000
_cell.length_b   1.000
_cell.length_c   1.000
_cell.angle_alpha   90.00
_cell.angle_beta   90.00
_cell.angle_gamma   90.00
#
_symmetry.space_group_name_H-M   'P 1'
#
loop_
_entity.id
_entity.type
_entity.pdbx_description
1 polymer ?
#
loop_
_entity_poly.entity_id
_entity_poly.type
_entity_poly.pdbx_seq_one_letter_code
_entity_poly.pdbx_strand_id
1 'polypeptide(L)'
;MILRRLDSDKWRAGYMETCTSGSEGSSWKPPAARRQGAGFLPYRNDEHLLRRNRFIADLYQRFVDDRNDENYVRTCMANFLLESLYFYSGFSFFYALARQGKMTATATLIKYIQRDELTHVVLFQNMIKELRRENPDLFTPEFIEELREMARTAVEHEIRWGQYITNNNIQGLTNDIIDRYIKYLANERMTRLGFDILYPEITTHPMKWVESFSNLNATKTDFFEQKVTNYTKASTLDFGDL
;
A
#
# COMPACT_ATOMS: atom_id res chain seq x y z
N MET A 1 -3.86 -32.20 -2.17
CA MET A 1 -3.23 -32.49 -3.49
C MET A 1 -2.98 -31.20 -4.29
N ILE A 2 -2.38 -30.16 -3.67
CA ILE A 2 -2.18 -28.82 -4.29
C ILE A 2 -0.71 -28.33 -4.18
N LEU A 3 0.20 -29.08 -3.54
CA LEU A 3 1.53 -28.57 -3.17
C LEU A 3 2.71 -29.28 -3.87
N ARG A 4 2.75 -29.30 -5.21
CA ARG A 4 3.95 -29.75 -5.95
C ARG A 4 4.28 -28.84 -7.13
N ARG A 5 4.77 -27.63 -6.86
CA ARG A 5 5.73 -26.83 -7.67
C ARG A 5 5.67 -25.36 -7.29
N LEU A 6 6.17 -25.02 -6.10
CA LEU A 6 6.59 -23.65 -5.84
C LEU A 6 8.00 -23.72 -5.26
N ASP A 7 8.93 -23.39 -6.16
CA ASP A 7 10.37 -23.34 -5.94
C ASP A 7 10.67 -22.07 -5.12
N SER A 8 11.10 -22.28 -3.87
CA SER A 8 11.24 -21.24 -2.83
C SER A 8 12.32 -20.21 -3.14
N ASP A 9 13.31 -20.58 -3.96
CA ASP A 9 14.48 -19.75 -4.20
C ASP A 9 14.22 -18.64 -5.22
N LYS A 10 13.19 -18.78 -6.07
CA LYS A 10 12.80 -17.75 -7.05
C LYS A 10 12.04 -16.58 -6.42
N TRP A 11 11.35 -16.79 -5.29
CA TRP A 11 10.57 -15.74 -4.64
C TRP A 11 11.41 -14.81 -3.76
N ARG A 12 12.47 -15.32 -3.10
CA ARG A 12 13.39 -14.51 -2.28
C ARG A 12 14.12 -13.43 -3.09
N ALA A 13 14.49 -13.73 -4.33
CA ALA A 13 15.10 -12.76 -5.23
C ALA A 13 14.05 -11.77 -5.79
N GLY A 14 12.92 -12.28 -6.27
CA GLY A 14 11.91 -11.47 -6.97
C GLY A 14 11.32 -10.33 -6.14
N TYR A 15 10.94 -10.55 -4.88
CA TYR A 15 10.19 -9.55 -4.10
C TYR A 15 11.08 -8.40 -3.58
N MET A 16 12.32 -8.71 -3.17
CA MET A 16 13.29 -7.67 -2.82
C MET A 16 13.85 -6.99 -4.07
N GLU A 17 14.12 -7.72 -5.16
CA GLU A 17 14.58 -7.12 -6.41
C GLU A 17 13.52 -6.23 -7.05
N THR A 18 12.23 -6.55 -7.09
CA THR A 18 11.23 -5.66 -7.71
C THR A 18 11.03 -4.35 -6.94
N CYS A 19 11.22 -4.36 -5.63
CA CYS A 19 11.21 -3.14 -4.82
C CYS A 19 12.50 -2.30 -4.94
N THR A 20 13.60 -2.88 -5.44
CA THR A 20 14.90 -2.17 -5.62
C THR A 20 15.34 -1.98 -7.08
N SER A 21 14.80 -2.72 -8.04
CA SER A 21 15.29 -2.80 -9.43
C SER A 21 14.55 -1.87 -10.41
N GLY A 22 13.50 -1.17 -9.94
CA GLY A 22 12.82 -0.14 -10.74
C GLY A 22 13.70 1.05 -11.16
N SER A 23 14.98 1.09 -10.78
CA SER A 23 15.92 2.16 -11.14
C SER A 23 17.25 1.72 -11.76
N GLU A 24 17.44 0.43 -12.09
CA GLU A 24 18.69 -0.01 -12.73
C GLU A 24 18.59 -0.18 -14.27
N GLY A 25 17.37 -0.26 -14.81
CA GLY A 25 17.14 -0.46 -16.25
C GLY A 25 16.95 0.81 -17.10
N SER A 26 16.82 1.99 -16.50
CA SER A 26 16.63 3.24 -17.25
C SER A 26 17.80 4.20 -17.04
N SER A 27 18.38 4.72 -18.12
CA SER A 27 19.42 5.77 -18.09
C SER A 27 18.97 7.09 -17.44
N TRP A 28 17.71 7.18 -17.03
CA TRP A 28 17.13 8.36 -16.43
C TRP A 28 17.24 8.31 -14.90
N LYS A 29 17.99 9.25 -14.32
CA LYS A 29 17.98 9.52 -12.87
C LYS A 29 17.30 10.86 -12.59
N PRO A 30 16.31 10.91 -11.67
CA PRO A 30 15.66 12.16 -11.29
C PRO A 30 16.68 13.16 -10.71
N PRO A 31 16.47 14.48 -10.83
CA PRO A 31 17.45 15.49 -10.43
C PRO A 31 17.94 15.41 -8.97
N ALA A 32 17.12 14.87 -8.07
CA ALA A 32 17.50 14.63 -6.67
C ALA A 32 18.54 13.51 -6.52
N ALA A 33 18.45 12.45 -7.34
CA ALA A 33 19.34 11.29 -7.30
C ALA A 33 20.73 11.56 -7.87
N ARG A 34 20.92 12.67 -8.60
CA ARG A 34 22.24 13.11 -9.09
C ARG A 34 23.11 13.77 -8.02
N ARG A 35 22.51 14.21 -6.89
CA ARG A 35 23.23 14.91 -5.82
C ARG A 35 23.86 14.01 -4.77
N GLN A 36 23.49 12.73 -4.72
CA GLN A 36 23.96 11.80 -3.68
C GLN A 36 24.54 10.57 -4.38
N GLY A 37 25.86 10.38 -4.23
CA GLY A 37 26.61 9.30 -4.86
C GLY A 37 26.08 7.91 -4.52
N ALA A 38 26.43 6.94 -5.37
CA ALA A 38 26.11 5.53 -5.22
C ALA A 38 26.47 5.03 -3.81
N GLY A 39 25.46 4.69 -3.00
CA GLY A 39 25.64 4.21 -1.62
C GLY A 39 24.55 4.58 -0.61
N PHE A 40 23.56 5.41 -0.98
CA PHE A 40 22.55 5.87 -0.03
C PHE A 40 21.19 5.21 -0.29
N LEU A 41 20.97 4.03 0.28
CA LEU A 41 19.63 3.51 0.55
C LEU A 41 19.33 3.74 2.04
N PRO A 42 18.97 4.97 2.47
CA PRO A 42 18.76 5.30 3.89
C PRO A 42 17.69 4.41 4.55
N TYR A 43 16.79 3.85 3.75
CA TYR A 43 15.78 2.89 4.13
C TYR A 43 16.31 1.51 4.56
N ARG A 44 17.55 1.14 4.21
CA ARG A 44 18.13 -0.15 4.64
C ARG A 44 18.47 -0.20 6.14
N ASN A 45 18.67 0.96 6.77
CA ASN A 45 19.06 1.06 8.19
C ASN A 45 17.96 1.73 9.04
N ASP A 46 16.79 2.02 8.47
CA ASP A 46 15.69 2.62 9.21
C ASP A 46 14.98 1.55 10.05
N GLU A 47 15.12 1.63 11.38
CA GLU A 47 14.56 0.64 12.31
C GLU A 47 13.02 0.56 12.23
N HIS A 48 12.35 1.68 11.95
CA HIS A 48 10.88 1.71 11.84
C HIS A 48 10.41 1.01 10.57
N LEU A 49 11.08 1.28 9.44
CA LEU A 49 10.77 0.61 8.18
C LEU A 49 11.11 -0.88 8.23
N LEU A 50 12.25 -1.24 8.82
CA LEU A 50 12.64 -2.64 9.00
C LEU A 50 11.65 -3.40 9.86
N ARG A 51 11.17 -2.81 10.96
CA ARG A 51 10.18 -3.46 11.83
C ARG A 51 8.85 -3.72 11.09
N ARG A 52 8.37 -2.71 10.36
CA ARG A 52 7.16 -2.83 9.52
C ARG A 52 7.28 -3.92 8.46
N ASN A 53 8.41 -3.95 7.75
CA ASN A 53 8.62 -4.89 6.64
C ASN A 53 8.92 -6.31 7.14
N ARG A 54 9.66 -6.46 8.25
CA ARG A 54 9.97 -7.76 8.85
C ARG A 54 8.70 -8.48 9.26
N PHE A 55 7.72 -7.81 9.86
CA PHE A 55 6.47 -8.46 10.26
C PHE A 55 5.81 -9.24 9.12
N ILE A 56 5.68 -8.63 7.93
CA ILE A 56 5.11 -9.30 6.75
C ILE A 56 6.07 -10.34 6.18
N ALA A 57 7.37 -10.02 6.09
CA ALA A 57 8.36 -10.94 5.57
C ALA A 57 8.50 -12.22 6.41
N ASP A 58 8.43 -12.11 7.73
CA ASP A 58 8.53 -13.23 8.67
C ASP A 58 7.33 -14.18 8.51
N LEU A 59 6.13 -13.65 8.25
CA LEU A 59 4.94 -14.46 7.97
C LEU A 59 5.08 -15.26 6.66
N TYR A 60 5.64 -14.65 5.61
CA TYR A 60 5.96 -15.35 4.37
C TYR A 60 7.04 -16.40 4.57
N GLN A 61 8.08 -16.04 5.32
CA GLN A 61 9.20 -16.92 5.59
C GLN A 61 8.75 -18.14 6.40
N ARG A 62 7.87 -17.96 7.39
CA ARG A 62 7.27 -19.05 8.16
C ARG A 62 6.54 -20.06 7.27
N PHE A 63 5.78 -19.60 6.27
CA PHE A 63 5.13 -20.51 5.32
C PHE A 63 6.13 -21.20 4.39
N VAL A 64 7.19 -20.51 3.98
CA VAL A 64 8.25 -21.12 3.15
C VAL A 64 8.95 -22.25 3.92
N ASP A 65 9.28 -22.01 5.18
CA ASP A 65 10.00 -22.95 6.04
C ASP A 65 9.10 -24.11 6.52
N ASP A 66 7.84 -23.81 6.82
CA ASP A 66 6.85 -24.78 7.28
C ASP A 66 5.52 -24.61 6.52
N ARG A 67 5.33 -25.49 5.52
CA ARG A 67 4.19 -25.46 4.61
C ARG A 67 3.02 -26.25 5.20
N ASN A 68 2.13 -25.54 5.90
CA ASN A 68 0.85 -26.07 6.38
C ASN A 68 -0.29 -25.07 6.14
N ASP A 69 -1.52 -25.55 6.34
CA ASP A 69 -2.73 -24.79 6.01
C ASP A 69 -2.90 -23.53 6.87
N GLU A 70 -2.55 -23.58 8.16
CA GLU A 70 -2.59 -22.39 9.01
C GLU A 70 -1.58 -21.33 8.55
N ASN A 71 -0.34 -21.72 8.24
CA ASN A 71 0.68 -20.80 7.75
C ASN A 71 0.31 -20.23 6.37
N TYR A 72 -0.43 -20.99 5.56
CA TYR A 72 -1.01 -20.48 4.32
C TYR A 72 -2.08 -19.41 4.58
N VAL A 73 -2.99 -19.64 5.53
CA VAL A 73 -4.00 -18.64 5.92
C VAL A 73 -3.34 -17.40 6.52
N ARG A 74 -2.32 -17.55 7.39
CA ARG A 74 -1.51 -16.44 7.91
C ARG A 74 -0.87 -15.64 6.78
N THR A 75 -0.34 -16.31 5.75
CA THR A 75 0.22 -15.66 4.56
C THR A 75 -0.83 -14.90 3.76
N CYS A 76 -2.03 -15.46 3.58
CA CYS A 76 -3.14 -14.77 2.93
C CYS A 76 -3.58 -13.55 3.73
N MET A 77 -3.63 -13.65 5.05
CA MET A 77 -3.94 -12.53 5.95
C MET A 77 -2.86 -11.44 5.88
N ALA A 78 -1.58 -11.81 5.84
CA ALA A 78 -0.47 -10.88 5.68
C ALA A 78 -0.56 -10.10 4.36
N ASN A 79 -0.83 -10.78 3.24
CA ASN A 79 -1.06 -10.13 1.95
C ASN A 79 -2.29 -9.21 2.01
N PHE A 80 -3.40 -9.69 2.57
CA PHE A 80 -4.60 -8.86 2.73
C PHE A 80 -4.33 -7.58 3.52
N LEU A 81 -3.57 -7.64 4.61
CA LEU A 81 -3.18 -6.46 5.40
C LEU A 81 -2.22 -5.54 4.63
N LEU A 82 -1.23 -6.11 3.92
CA LEU A 82 -0.33 -5.35 3.07
C LEU A 82 -1.12 -4.52 2.03
N GLU A 83 -1.95 -5.19 1.23
CA GLU A 83 -2.71 -4.55 0.14
C GLU A 83 -3.78 -3.58 0.66
N SER A 84 -4.47 -3.96 1.74
CA SER A 84 -5.67 -3.23 2.16
C SER A 84 -5.44 -2.17 3.25
N LEU A 85 -4.32 -2.24 3.97
CA LEU A 85 -3.96 -1.32 5.06
C LEU A 85 -2.70 -0.51 4.73
N TYR A 86 -1.59 -1.17 4.42
CA TYR A 86 -0.29 -0.50 4.24
C TYR A 86 -0.27 0.39 3.00
N PHE A 87 -0.80 -0.10 1.87
CA PHE A 87 -0.93 0.72 0.66
C PHE A 87 -1.93 1.87 0.86
N TYR A 88 -3.08 1.63 1.50
CA TYR A 88 -4.10 2.65 1.76
C TYR A 88 -3.63 3.78 2.69
N SER A 89 -2.79 3.44 3.67
CA SER A 89 -2.06 4.43 4.47
C SER A 89 -1.19 5.32 3.58
N GLY A 90 -0.37 4.71 2.71
CA GLY A 90 0.49 5.43 1.77
C GLY A 90 -0.28 6.32 0.78
N PHE A 91 -1.43 5.88 0.27
CA PHE A 91 -2.25 6.68 -0.64
C PHE A 91 -2.77 7.97 0.02
N SER A 92 -3.15 7.89 1.30
CA SER A 92 -3.66 9.06 2.04
C SER A 92 -2.65 10.21 2.12
N PHE A 93 -1.35 9.89 2.17
CA PHE A 93 -0.26 10.86 2.12
C PHE A 93 -0.26 11.68 0.83
N PHE A 94 -0.33 11.00 -0.32
CA PHE A 94 -0.34 11.68 -1.62
C PHE A 94 -1.61 12.51 -1.82
N TYR A 95 -2.74 12.03 -1.32
CA TYR A 95 -3.98 12.79 -1.36
C TYR A 95 -3.97 14.03 -0.46
N ALA A 96 -3.31 13.97 0.70
CA ALA A 96 -3.12 15.14 1.54
C ALA A 96 -2.29 16.23 0.84
N LEU A 97 -1.24 15.84 0.10
CA LEU A 97 -0.45 16.77 -0.71
C LEU A 97 -1.27 17.34 -1.89
N ALA A 98 -1.98 16.49 -2.62
CA ALA A 98 -2.82 16.90 -3.75
C ALA A 98 -3.93 17.86 -3.35
N ARG A 99 -4.51 17.68 -2.17
CA ARG A 99 -5.50 18.60 -1.61
C ARG A 99 -4.95 20.00 -1.37
N GLN A 100 -3.65 20.13 -1.17
CA GLN A 100 -2.94 21.42 -1.07
C GLN A 100 -2.44 21.94 -2.43
N GLY A 101 -2.85 21.31 -3.54
CA GLY A 101 -2.39 21.65 -4.89
C GLY A 101 -0.99 21.15 -5.23
N LYS A 102 -0.39 20.28 -4.40
CA LYS A 102 0.97 19.74 -4.62
C LYS A 102 0.89 18.32 -5.17
N MET A 103 1.79 17.95 -6.09
CA MET A 103 1.90 16.57 -6.59
C MET A 103 0.58 16.01 -7.19
N THR A 104 -0.27 16.86 -7.77
CA THR A 104 -1.59 16.47 -8.29
C THR A 104 -1.50 15.42 -9.39
N ALA A 105 -0.50 15.51 -10.28
CA ALA A 105 -0.23 14.50 -11.29
C ALA A 105 0.15 13.14 -10.68
N THR A 106 1.00 13.13 -9.64
CA THR A 106 1.34 11.91 -8.89
C THR A 106 0.12 11.34 -8.21
N ALA A 107 -0.73 12.16 -7.60
CA ALA A 107 -1.97 11.68 -7.00
C ALA A 107 -2.91 11.02 -8.02
N THR A 108 -2.97 11.51 -9.26
CA THR A 108 -3.69 10.83 -10.35
C THR A 108 -3.13 9.44 -10.64
N LEU A 109 -1.80 9.28 -10.69
CA LEU A 109 -1.16 7.96 -10.82
C LEU A 109 -1.51 7.04 -9.65
N ILE A 110 -1.49 7.57 -8.43
CA ILE A 110 -1.88 6.84 -7.21
C ILE A 110 -3.34 6.37 -7.30
N LYS A 111 -4.27 7.13 -7.90
CA LYS A 111 -5.65 6.66 -8.10
C LYS A 111 -5.73 5.42 -9.00
N TYR A 112 -4.89 5.34 -10.03
CA TYR A 112 -4.84 4.15 -10.89
C TYR A 112 -4.29 2.95 -10.14
N ILE A 113 -3.23 3.13 -9.34
CA ILE A 113 -2.69 2.09 -8.47
C ILE A 113 -3.76 1.63 -7.48
N GLN A 114 -4.43 2.55 -6.76
CA GLN A 114 -5.50 2.20 -5.83
C GLN A 114 -6.63 1.40 -6.48
N ARG A 115 -7.02 1.75 -7.72
CA ARG A 115 -8.04 1.02 -8.48
C ARG A 115 -7.62 -0.43 -8.70
N ASP A 116 -6.36 -0.64 -9.06
CA ASP A 116 -5.84 -1.99 -9.32
C ASP A 116 -5.72 -2.75 -7.97
N GLU A 117 -5.30 -2.11 -6.88
CA GLU A 117 -5.24 -2.73 -5.54
C GLU A 117 -6.60 -3.16 -4.99
N LEU A 118 -7.70 -2.50 -5.37
CA LEU A 118 -9.04 -2.98 -5.00
C LEU A 118 -9.28 -4.42 -5.43
N THR A 119 -8.75 -4.82 -6.59
CA THR A 119 -8.90 -6.19 -7.09
C THR A 119 -8.09 -7.19 -6.26
N HIS A 120 -6.88 -6.82 -5.83
CA HIS A 120 -6.05 -7.63 -4.95
C HIS A 120 -6.69 -7.80 -3.57
N VAL A 121 -7.23 -6.73 -3.00
CA VAL A 121 -7.95 -6.78 -1.71
C VAL A 121 -9.16 -7.73 -1.80
N VAL A 122 -9.94 -7.65 -2.88
CA VAL A 122 -11.09 -8.54 -3.10
C VAL A 122 -10.64 -9.99 -3.31
N LEU A 123 -9.54 -10.22 -4.02
CA LEU A 123 -8.96 -11.54 -4.21
C LEU A 123 -8.63 -12.21 -2.88
N PHE A 124 -7.81 -11.58 -2.04
CA PHE A 124 -7.42 -12.17 -0.75
C PHE A 124 -8.58 -12.27 0.23
N GLN A 125 -9.52 -11.32 0.21
CA GLN A 125 -10.75 -11.40 0.99
C GLN A 125 -11.54 -12.67 0.64
N ASN A 126 -11.73 -12.94 -0.65
CA ASN A 126 -12.46 -14.12 -1.08
C ASN A 126 -11.68 -15.40 -0.80
N MET A 127 -10.35 -15.42 -1.00
CA MET A 127 -9.52 -16.57 -0.64
C MET A 127 -9.69 -16.96 0.83
N ILE A 128 -9.60 -16.00 1.76
CA ILE A 128 -9.77 -16.28 3.21
C ILE A 128 -11.18 -16.79 3.52
N LYS A 129 -12.20 -16.20 2.89
CA LYS A 129 -13.60 -16.64 3.08
C LYS A 129 -13.85 -18.06 2.56
N GLU A 130 -13.34 -18.38 1.38
CA GLU A 130 -13.49 -19.71 0.79
C GLU A 130 -12.68 -20.74 1.59
N LEU A 131 -11.47 -20.42 2.03
CA LEU A 131 -10.70 -21.27 2.94
C LEU A 131 -11.48 -21.59 4.22
N ARG A 132 -12.14 -20.59 4.81
CA ARG A 132 -13.01 -20.76 5.98
C ARG A 132 -14.24 -21.61 5.69
N ARG A 133 -14.86 -21.43 4.52
CA ARG A 133 -16.03 -22.19 4.11
C ARG A 133 -15.69 -23.67 3.88
N GLU A 134 -14.54 -23.95 3.26
CA GLU A 134 -14.12 -25.29 2.89
C GLU A 134 -13.44 -26.05 4.04
N ASN A 135 -12.84 -25.34 4.99
CA ASN A 135 -12.10 -25.91 6.12
C ASN A 135 -12.54 -25.25 7.44
N PRO A 136 -13.79 -25.42 7.89
CA PRO A 136 -14.29 -24.74 9.09
C PRO A 136 -13.50 -25.11 10.34
N ASP A 137 -13.02 -26.35 10.45
CA ASP A 137 -12.23 -26.83 11.60
C ASP A 137 -10.87 -26.12 11.74
N LEU A 138 -10.34 -25.56 10.63
CA LEU A 138 -9.10 -24.77 10.65
C LEU A 138 -9.34 -23.40 11.32
N PHE A 139 -10.55 -22.85 11.19
CA PHE A 139 -10.89 -21.51 11.69
C PHE A 139 -11.52 -21.60 13.08
N THR A 140 -10.76 -22.18 14.03
CA THR A 140 -11.15 -22.20 15.43
C THR A 140 -11.22 -20.77 16.00
N PRO A 141 -11.96 -20.53 17.09
CA PRO A 141 -11.99 -19.22 17.75
C PRO A 141 -10.59 -18.69 18.08
N GLU A 142 -9.68 -19.55 18.50
CA GLU A 142 -8.29 -19.22 18.83
C GLU A 142 -7.52 -18.76 17.59
N PHE A 143 -7.68 -19.47 16.46
CA PHE A 143 -7.01 -19.10 15.22
C PHE A 143 -7.58 -17.80 14.63
N ILE A 144 -8.90 -17.58 14.73
CA ILE A 144 -9.52 -16.31 14.34
C ILE A 144 -8.96 -15.16 15.19
N GLU A 145 -8.79 -15.36 16.51
CA GLU A 145 -8.20 -14.34 17.37
C GLU A 145 -6.73 -14.08 17.02
N GLU A 146 -5.96 -15.11 16.64
CA GLU A 146 -4.61 -14.93 16.13
C GLU A 146 -4.59 -14.03 14.87
N LEU A 147 -5.50 -14.26 13.91
CA LEU A 147 -5.62 -13.40 12.73
C LEU A 147 -6.02 -11.97 13.08
N ARG A 148 -6.87 -11.78 14.10
CA ARG A 148 -7.22 -10.44 14.61
C ARG A 148 -6.03 -9.76 15.27
N GLU A 149 -5.20 -10.50 16.01
CA GLU A 149 -3.98 -9.97 16.62
C GLU A 149 -2.92 -9.59 15.57
N MET A 150 -2.82 -10.37 14.48
CA MET A 150 -1.99 -9.99 13.33
C MET A 150 -2.43 -8.63 12.76
N ALA A 151 -3.74 -8.39 12.67
CA ALA A 151 -4.27 -7.09 12.23
C ALA A 151 -4.00 -5.97 13.24
N ARG A 152 -4.09 -6.23 14.56
CA ARG A 152 -3.72 -5.24 15.59
C ARG A 152 -2.25 -4.85 15.49
N THR A 153 -1.37 -5.83 15.34
CA THR A 153 0.08 -5.62 15.18
C THR A 153 0.37 -4.79 13.93
N ALA A 154 -0.27 -5.11 12.79
CA ALA A 154 -0.13 -4.37 11.55
C ALA A 154 -0.60 -2.91 11.70
N VAL A 155 -1.72 -2.67 12.40
CA VAL A 155 -2.22 -1.33 12.69
C VAL A 155 -1.22 -0.53 13.53
N GLU A 156 -0.67 -1.13 14.58
CA GLU A 156 0.32 -0.45 15.42
C GLU A 156 1.55 -0.06 14.62
N HIS A 157 2.07 -0.97 13.79
CA HIS A 157 3.23 -0.71 12.94
C HIS A 157 2.95 0.41 11.95
N GLU A 158 1.78 0.41 11.31
CA GLU A 158 1.42 1.41 10.32
C GLU A 158 1.15 2.80 10.94
N ILE A 159 0.57 2.86 12.14
CA ILE A 159 0.41 4.13 12.88
C ILE A 159 1.77 4.72 13.25
N ARG A 160 2.65 3.90 13.85
CA ARG A 160 4.01 4.34 14.20
C ARG A 160 4.77 4.82 12.97
N TRP A 161 4.67 4.08 11.86
CA TRP A 161 5.27 4.44 10.59
C TRP A 161 4.72 5.77 10.05
N GLY A 162 3.40 5.91 9.96
CA GLY A 162 2.73 7.12 9.47
C GLY A 162 3.10 8.36 10.29
N GLN A 163 3.12 8.25 11.61
CA GLN A 163 3.52 9.35 12.51
C GLN A 163 5.01 9.71 12.34
N TYR A 164 5.88 8.72 12.18
CA TYR A 164 7.31 8.92 11.94
C TYR A 164 7.58 9.65 10.61
N ILE A 165 6.98 9.20 9.50
CA ILE A 165 7.24 9.79 8.17
C ILE A 165 6.63 11.19 8.02
N THR A 166 5.49 11.46 8.65
CA THR A 166 4.83 12.76 8.55
C THR A 166 5.42 13.75 9.53
N ASN A 167 5.81 13.29 10.73
CA ASN A 167 6.36 14.08 11.83
C ASN A 167 5.56 15.37 12.08
N ASN A 168 4.21 15.31 11.97
CA ASN A 168 3.28 16.44 12.00
C ASN A 168 3.57 17.62 11.05
N ASN A 169 4.42 17.43 10.03
CA ASN A 169 4.80 18.46 9.06
C ASN A 169 3.87 18.49 7.83
N ILE A 170 2.90 17.58 7.75
CA ILE A 170 1.97 17.49 6.64
C ILE A 170 0.60 17.98 7.08
N GLN A 171 0.23 19.15 6.57
CA GLN A 171 -1.06 19.75 6.85
C GLN A 171 -2.20 18.81 6.46
N GLY A 172 -3.08 18.52 7.41
CA GLY A 172 -4.20 17.59 7.22
C GLY A 172 -3.91 16.13 7.59
N LEU A 173 -2.67 15.79 7.96
CA LEU A 173 -2.27 14.48 8.50
C LEU A 173 -1.55 14.65 9.84
N THR A 174 -2.34 14.93 10.88
CA THR A 174 -1.83 14.93 12.26
C THR A 174 -1.73 13.50 12.79
N ASN A 175 -0.94 13.29 13.84
CA ASN A 175 -0.83 11.99 14.50
C ASN A 175 -2.19 11.39 14.92
N ASP A 176 -3.13 12.22 15.37
CA ASP A 176 -4.50 11.81 15.72
C ASP A 176 -5.31 11.36 14.49
N ILE A 177 -5.23 12.11 13.38
CA ILE A 177 -5.92 11.75 12.15
C ILE A 177 -5.38 10.43 11.60
N ILE A 178 -4.05 10.23 11.64
CA ILE A 178 -3.40 8.99 11.21
C ILE A 178 -3.87 7.82 12.08
N ASP A 179 -3.78 7.94 13.40
CA ASP A 179 -4.21 6.89 14.35
C ASP A 179 -5.66 6.45 14.06
N ARG A 180 -6.58 7.42 14.02
CA ARG A 180 -8.00 7.15 13.78
C ARG A 180 -8.27 6.57 12.40
N TYR A 181 -7.53 7.00 11.38
CA TYR A 181 -7.74 6.52 10.02
C TYR A 181 -7.31 5.07 9.85
N ILE A 182 -6.12 4.71 10.36
CA ILE A 182 -5.63 3.33 10.26
C ILE A 182 -6.54 2.38 11.06
N LYS A 183 -6.99 2.78 12.25
CA LYS A 183 -7.97 1.99 13.02
C LYS A 183 -9.32 1.86 12.31
N TYR A 184 -9.80 2.94 11.68
CA TYR A 184 -11.02 2.91 10.88
C TYR A 184 -10.90 1.92 9.71
N LEU A 185 -9.80 1.97 8.96
CA LEU A 185 -9.53 1.02 7.88
C LEU A 185 -9.54 -0.41 8.41
N ALA A 186 -8.85 -0.67 9.52
CA ALA A 186 -8.77 -2.00 10.12
C ALA A 186 -10.15 -2.57 10.49
N ASN A 187 -11.03 -1.76 11.09
CA ASN A 187 -12.41 -2.17 11.35
C ASN A 187 -13.16 -2.53 10.06
N GLU A 188 -13.02 -1.73 9.02
CA GLU A 188 -13.62 -2.00 7.71
C GLU A 188 -13.08 -3.32 7.13
N ARG A 189 -11.77 -3.58 7.26
CA ARG A 189 -11.13 -4.81 6.79
C ARG A 189 -11.60 -6.05 7.55
N MET A 190 -11.70 -5.98 8.89
CA MET A 190 -12.21 -7.10 9.69
C MET A 190 -13.67 -7.42 9.35
N THR A 191 -14.50 -6.38 9.20
CA THR A 191 -15.90 -6.52 8.81
C THR A 191 -16.01 -7.19 7.44
N ARG A 192 -15.16 -6.82 6.47
CA ARG A 192 -15.12 -7.45 5.15
C ARG A 192 -14.77 -8.94 5.19
N LEU A 193 -13.94 -9.38 6.13
CA LEU A 193 -13.64 -10.81 6.36
C LEU A 193 -14.76 -11.52 7.14
N GLY A 194 -15.68 -10.77 7.74
CA GLY A 194 -16.71 -11.30 8.64
C GLY A 194 -16.13 -11.69 10.00
N PHE A 195 -15.18 -10.88 10.50
CA PHE A 195 -14.65 -10.91 11.86
C PHE A 195 -15.16 -9.71 12.64
N ASP A 196 -15.13 -9.81 13.97
CA ASP A 196 -15.46 -8.68 14.84
C ASP A 196 -14.44 -7.55 14.71
N ILE A 197 -14.96 -6.31 14.74
CA ILE A 197 -14.15 -5.11 14.70
C ILE A 197 -13.12 -5.06 15.83
N LEU A 198 -12.02 -4.34 15.62
CA LEU A 198 -10.90 -4.27 16.58
C LEU A 198 -11.02 -3.06 17.52
N TYR A 199 -11.59 -1.96 17.02
CA TYR A 199 -11.62 -0.64 17.68
C TYR A 199 -13.05 -0.08 17.71
N PRO A 200 -13.93 -0.53 18.63
CA PRO A 200 -15.33 -0.11 18.70
C PRO A 200 -15.53 1.39 18.89
N GLU A 201 -14.55 2.08 19.47
CA GLU A 201 -14.53 3.53 19.66
C GLU A 201 -14.40 4.31 18.34
N ILE A 202 -13.93 3.67 17.26
CA ILE A 202 -13.75 4.29 15.94
C ILE A 202 -14.96 3.98 15.05
N THR A 203 -15.94 4.89 15.06
CA THR A 203 -17.22 4.71 14.34
C THR A 203 -17.34 5.54 13.05
N THR A 204 -16.49 6.56 12.88
CA THR A 204 -16.59 7.51 11.76
C THR A 204 -15.29 7.61 10.98
N HIS A 205 -15.39 7.65 9.65
CA HIS A 205 -14.24 7.90 8.78
C HIS A 205 -13.64 9.29 9.07
N PRO A 206 -12.38 9.42 9.55
CA PRO A 206 -11.79 10.71 9.93
C PRO A 206 -11.38 11.56 8.72
N MET A 207 -11.06 10.92 7.59
CA MET A 207 -10.72 11.59 6.34
C MET A 207 -11.78 11.40 5.23
N LYS A 208 -13.05 11.77 5.47
CA LYS A 208 -14.14 11.62 4.46
C LYS A 208 -13.82 12.21 3.09
N TRP A 209 -12.98 13.24 3.05
CA TRP A 209 -12.54 13.88 1.81
C TRP A 209 -11.67 12.96 0.94
N VAL A 210 -11.00 11.96 1.50
CA VAL A 210 -10.19 10.98 0.75
C VAL A 210 -11.07 10.21 -0.22
N GLU A 211 -12.29 9.80 0.17
CA GLU A 211 -13.22 9.09 -0.70
C GLU A 211 -13.58 9.89 -1.95
N SER A 212 -13.78 11.21 -1.79
CA SER A 212 -14.04 12.13 -2.91
C SER A 212 -12.82 12.27 -3.83
N PHE A 213 -11.61 12.27 -3.28
CA PHE A 213 -10.37 12.35 -4.06
C PHE A 213 -10.05 11.04 -4.78
N SER A 214 -10.31 9.88 -4.16
CA SER A 214 -10.07 8.56 -4.77
C SER A 214 -11.06 8.24 -5.89
N ASN A 215 -12.20 8.92 -5.95
CA ASN A 215 -13.20 8.67 -6.99
C ASN A 215 -12.71 9.18 -8.37
N LEU A 216 -12.35 8.25 -9.24
CA LEU A 216 -11.94 8.53 -10.63
C LEU A 216 -13.05 9.20 -11.44
N ASN A 217 -14.32 8.92 -11.14
CA ASN A 217 -15.45 9.48 -11.88
C ASN A 217 -15.74 10.94 -11.52
N ALA A 218 -15.25 11.43 -10.37
CA ALA A 218 -15.38 12.84 -9.99
C ALA A 218 -14.41 13.75 -10.78
N THR A 219 -13.39 13.17 -11.42
CA THR A 219 -12.43 13.88 -12.29
C THR A 219 -12.78 13.68 -13.77
N LYS A 220 -14.07 13.65 -14.13
CA LYS A 220 -14.50 13.87 -15.51
C LYS A 220 -14.52 15.38 -15.78
N THR A 221 -13.34 16.01 -15.85
CA THR A 221 -13.23 17.22 -16.67
C THR A 221 -13.41 16.78 -18.11
N ASP A 222 -14.37 17.40 -18.79
CA ASP A 222 -14.70 17.15 -20.18
C ASP A 222 -13.41 17.15 -21.02
N PHE A 223 -13.25 16.17 -21.89
CA PHE A 223 -12.04 15.96 -22.69
C PHE A 223 -11.71 17.20 -23.56
N PHE A 224 -12.70 18.07 -23.78
CA PHE A 224 -12.56 19.36 -24.47
C PHE A 224 -12.15 20.55 -23.58
N GLU A 225 -12.17 20.43 -22.25
CA GLU A 225 -11.79 21.50 -21.32
C GLU A 225 -10.34 21.40 -20.83
N GLN A 226 -9.66 20.27 -21.04
CA GLN A 226 -8.23 20.18 -20.80
C GLN A 226 -7.48 20.97 -21.88
N LYS A 227 -7.10 22.22 -21.57
CA LYS A 227 -6.08 22.94 -22.34
C LYS A 227 -4.82 22.09 -22.39
N VAL A 228 -4.44 21.68 -23.60
CA VAL A 228 -3.17 21.02 -23.90
C VAL A 228 -2.04 22.00 -23.59
N THR A 229 -1.57 22.05 -22.35
CA THR A 229 -0.33 22.75 -21.98
C THR A 229 0.83 21.80 -22.21
N ASN A 230 1.15 21.55 -23.47
CA ASN A 230 2.48 21.15 -23.93
C ASN A 230 2.49 21.17 -25.46
N TYR A 231 3.03 22.25 -26.01
CA TYR A 231 4.00 22.32 -27.11
C TYR A 231 4.03 23.78 -27.59
N THR A 232 4.74 24.65 -26.87
CA THR A 232 5.35 25.80 -27.53
C THR A 232 6.38 25.19 -28.48
N LYS A 233 6.02 25.06 -29.76
CA LYS A 233 6.97 24.66 -30.80
C LYS A 233 8.22 25.52 -30.63
N ALA A 234 9.35 24.85 -30.46
CA ALA A 234 10.66 25.45 -30.53
C ALA A 234 10.69 26.41 -31.73
N SER A 235 11.08 27.64 -31.43
CA SER A 235 11.53 28.69 -32.33
C SER A 235 11.93 28.17 -33.71
N THR A 236 11.25 28.69 -34.73
CA THR A 236 11.66 28.73 -36.13
C THR A 236 13.18 28.89 -36.23
N LEU A 237 13.88 27.81 -36.57
CA LEU A 237 15.19 27.91 -37.18
C LEU A 237 14.94 28.30 -38.64
N ASP A 238 15.09 29.59 -38.88
CA ASP A 238 15.12 30.18 -40.21
C ASP A 238 16.45 29.79 -40.87
N PHE A 239 16.38 28.91 -41.87
CA PHE A 239 17.47 28.66 -42.80
C PHE A 239 17.05 29.26 -44.14
N GLY A 240 17.17 30.59 -44.22
CA GLY A 240 16.76 31.37 -45.37
C GLY A 240 17.26 32.80 -45.31
N ASP A 241 18.59 33.00 -45.20
CA ASP A 241 19.33 33.96 -46.02
C ASP A 241 20.83 34.02 -45.63
N LEU A 242 21.67 33.80 -46.66
CA LEU A 242 23.15 33.87 -46.78
C LEU A 242 23.95 32.60 -46.43
#